data_AF-A0A0S8C3R7-F1
#
_entry.id   AF-A0A0S8C3R7-F1
#
_cell.length_a   1.000
_cell.length_b   1.000
_cell.length_c   1.000
_cell.angle_alpha   90.00
_cell.angle_beta   90.00
_cell.angle_gamma   90.00
#
_symmetry.space_group_name_H-M   'P 1'
#
loop_
_entity.id
_entity.type
_entity.pdbx_description
1 polymer ?
#
loop_
_entity_poly.entity_id
_entity_poly.type
_entity_poly.pdbx_seq_one_letter_code
_entity_poly.pdbx_strand_id
1 'polypeptide(L)'
;FSADALLVGNLYRWRERVGSDRGVDVPASVAFEISLIRPEDGAVLWRERFDKTQKSLSENLLEWNTFVRGRGRWMTAEELAELGLEDMLSRMPIGGNAEEE
;
A
#
# COMPACT_ATOMS: atom_id res chain seq x y z
N PHE A 1 2.72 21.26 21.80
CA PHE A 1 2.82 20.53 20.53
C PHE A 1 1.77 21.11 19.59
N SER A 2 2.17 21.61 18.42
CA SER A 2 1.26 22.09 17.37
C SER A 2 1.75 21.45 16.07
N ALA A 3 0.96 20.52 15.55
CA ALA A 3 1.21 19.85 14.28
C ALA A 3 0.07 20.24 13.34
N ASP A 4 0.37 20.47 12.07
CA ASP A 4 -0.62 20.87 11.08
C ASP A 4 -1.43 19.67 10.54
N ALA A 5 -0.85 18.47 10.62
CA ALA A 5 -1.48 17.22 10.23
C ALA A 5 -0.95 16.02 11.03
N LEU A 6 -1.80 15.00 11.19
CA LEU A 6 -1.50 13.69 11.75
C LEU A 6 -1.62 12.63 10.66
N LEU A 7 -0.54 11.89 10.41
CA LEU A 7 -0.59 10.71 9.54
C LEU A 7 -0.82 9.46 10.40
N VAL A 8 -1.94 8.77 10.18
CA VAL A 8 -2.35 7.59 10.93
C VAL A 8 -2.41 6.39 10.00
N GLY A 9 -1.73 5.31 10.36
CA GLY A 9 -1.77 4.03 9.65
C GLY A 9 -2.50 2.96 10.47
N ASN A 10 -3.39 2.19 9.83
CA ASN A 10 -4.08 1.06 10.44
C ASN A 10 -3.79 -0.22 9.64
N LEU A 11 -3.20 -1.23 10.27
CA LEU A 11 -2.92 -2.52 9.65
C LEU A 11 -3.99 -3.56 10.05
N TYR A 12 -4.78 -4.01 9.09
CA TYR A 12 -5.89 -4.95 9.31
C TYR A 12 -5.52 -6.41 9.05
N ARG A 13 -4.61 -6.63 8.11
CA ARG A 13 -4.16 -7.98 7.73
C ARG A 13 -2.70 -7.95 7.34
N TRP A 14 -1.96 -8.88 7.94
CA TRP A 14 -0.58 -9.20 7.58
C TRP A 14 -0.44 -10.72 7.57
N ARG A 15 -0.46 -11.31 6.38
CA ARG A 15 -0.28 -12.74 6.21
C ARG A 15 0.87 -12.98 5.27
N GLU A 16 1.91 -13.60 5.81
CA GLU A 16 3.06 -14.04 5.02
C GLU A 16 2.68 -15.21 4.10
N ARG A 17 3.39 -15.33 2.97
CA ARG A 17 3.28 -16.49 2.11
C ARG A 17 3.79 -17.75 2.80
N VAL A 18 3.18 -18.89 2.48
CA VAL A 18 3.68 -20.22 2.86
C VAL A 18 3.92 -21.03 1.59
N GLY A 19 5.14 -21.58 1.47
CA GLY A 19 5.58 -22.34 0.31
C GLY A 19 6.94 -21.88 -0.19
N SER A 20 7.41 -22.53 -1.25
CA SER A 20 8.67 -22.18 -1.91
C SER A 20 8.51 -20.97 -2.83
N ASP A 21 9.62 -20.36 -3.26
CA ASP A 21 9.60 -19.21 -4.19
C ASP A 21 8.92 -19.50 -5.54
N ARG A 22 8.76 -20.78 -5.90
CA ARG A 22 8.14 -21.26 -7.16
C ARG A 22 6.76 -21.90 -6.99
N GLY A 23 6.29 -22.07 -5.75
CA GLY A 23 5.02 -22.73 -5.45
C GLY A 23 4.55 -22.36 -4.05
N VAL A 24 3.38 -21.75 -3.98
CA VAL A 24 2.78 -21.21 -2.75
C VAL A 24 1.52 -22.00 -2.44
N ASP A 25 1.42 -22.50 -1.21
CA ASP A 25 0.21 -23.12 -0.68
C ASP A 25 -0.75 -22.05 -0.15
N VAL A 26 -0.17 -20.97 0.43
CA VAL A 26 -0.91 -19.80 0.92
C VAL A 26 -0.23 -18.53 0.43
N PRO A 27 -0.90 -17.66 -0.35
CA PRO A 27 -0.29 -16.44 -0.83
C PRO A 27 -0.21 -15.35 0.24
N ALA A 28 0.79 -14.49 0.09
CA ALA A 28 0.90 -13.26 0.86
C ALA A 28 -0.37 -12.41 0.72
N SER A 29 -0.80 -11.83 1.81
CA SER A 29 -2.04 -11.06 1.87
C SER A 29 -1.92 -9.94 2.89
N VAL A 30 -2.13 -8.71 2.43
CA VAL A 30 -1.96 -7.50 3.21
C VAL A 30 -3.18 -6.62 3.05
N ALA A 31 -3.65 -6.03 4.15
CA ALA A 31 -4.66 -4.99 4.13
C ALA A 31 -4.35 -3.92 5.17
N PHE A 32 -4.27 -2.66 4.74
CA PHE A 32 -4.04 -1.52 5.62
C PHE A 32 -4.69 -0.25 5.05
N GLU A 33 -4.77 0.78 5.87
CA GLU A 33 -5.23 2.12 5.52
C GLU A 33 -4.23 3.15 6.02
N ILE A 34 -4.09 4.25 5.29
CA ILE A 34 -3.41 5.46 5.74
C ILE A 34 -4.37 6.64 5.64
N SER A 35 -4.43 7.45 6.69
CA SER A 35 -5.25 8.65 6.79
C SER A 35 -4.42 9.86 7.20
N LEU A 36 -4.61 10.99 6.55
CA LEU A 36 -4.10 12.30 6.97
C LEU A 36 -5.23 13.05 7.66
N ILE A 37 -5.00 13.50 8.90
CA ILE A 37 -6.04 14.08 9.77
C ILE A 37 -5.58 15.47 10.23
N ARG A 38 -6.47 16.46 10.17
CA ARG A 38 -6.24 17.79 10.75
C ARG A 38 -6.48 17.74 12.26
N PRO A 39 -5.51 18.14 13.10
CA PRO A 39 -5.66 17.98 14.55
C PRO A 39 -6.66 18.94 15.18
N GLU A 40 -6.94 20.09 14.54
CA GLU A 40 -7.82 21.13 15.08
C GLU A 40 -9.28 20.67 15.24
N ASP A 41 -9.80 19.93 14.25
CA ASP A 41 -11.20 19.53 14.17
C ASP A 41 -11.40 18.01 13.93
N GLY A 42 -10.30 17.27 13.73
CA GLY A 42 -10.34 15.83 13.41
C GLY A 42 -10.73 15.53 11.96
N ALA A 43 -10.77 16.52 11.08
CA ALA A 43 -11.13 16.31 9.67
C ALA A 43 -10.13 15.39 8.96
N VAL A 44 -10.64 14.37 8.25
CA VAL A 44 -9.83 13.50 7.39
C VAL A 44 -9.58 14.23 6.07
N LEU A 45 -8.35 14.68 5.86
CA LEU A 45 -7.92 15.43 4.69
C LEU A 45 -7.64 14.52 3.49
N TRP A 46 -7.17 13.31 3.76
CA TRP A 46 -6.89 12.29 2.75
C TRP A 46 -6.92 10.91 3.40
N ARG A 47 -7.36 9.91 2.65
CA ARG A 47 -7.38 8.52 3.09
C ARG A 47 -7.27 7.61 1.89
N GLU A 48 -6.41 6.61 2.01
CA GLU A 48 -6.30 5.53 1.03
C GLU A 48 -6.30 4.18 1.74
N ARG A 49 -6.80 3.15 1.05
CA ARG A 49 -6.84 1.78 1.54
C ARG A 49 -6.15 0.84 0.55
N PHE A 50 -5.33 -0.05 1.09
CA PHE A 50 -4.74 -1.16 0.38
C PHE A 50 -5.34 -2.46 0.90
N ASP A 51 -5.83 -3.33 0.01
CA ASP A 51 -6.37 -4.65 0.35
C ASP A 51 -6.07 -5.61 -0.78
N LYS A 52 -4.95 -6.34 -0.67
CA LYS A 52 -4.50 -7.27 -1.72
C LYS A 52 -4.10 -8.61 -1.14
N THR A 53 -4.42 -9.65 -1.90
CA THR A 53 -3.86 -11.00 -1.77
C THR A 53 -3.16 -11.30 -3.09
N GLN A 54 -1.91 -11.74 -3.06
CA GLN A 54 -1.20 -12.06 -4.29
C GLN A 54 -1.92 -13.24 -4.99
N LYS A 55 -2.33 -13.04 -6.23
CA LYS A 55 -2.91 -14.10 -7.08
C LYS A 55 -1.82 -14.76 -7.91
N SER A 56 -2.08 -15.99 -8.37
CA SER A 56 -1.16 -16.73 -9.22
C SER A 56 -0.96 -16.02 -10.57
N LEU A 57 0.26 -16.15 -11.12
CA LEU A 57 0.68 -15.55 -12.40
C LEU A 57 -0.24 -15.90 -13.59
N SER A 58 -0.93 -17.05 -13.56
CA SER A 58 -1.85 -17.46 -14.63
C SER A 58 -3.16 -16.67 -14.66
N GLU A 59 -3.56 -16.04 -13.56
CA GLU A 59 -4.86 -15.36 -13.47
C GLU A 59 -4.82 -13.85 -13.75
N ASN A 60 -3.64 -13.21 -13.81
CA ASN A 60 -3.58 -11.75 -13.70
C ASN A 60 -2.49 -11.04 -14.53
N LEU A 61 -2.22 -11.51 -15.75
CA LEU A 61 -1.30 -10.85 -16.70
C LEU A 61 -1.75 -9.42 -17.15
N LEU A 62 -2.93 -8.96 -16.73
CA LEU A 62 -3.50 -7.66 -17.13
C LEU A 62 -3.33 -6.52 -16.10
N GLU A 63 -2.85 -6.80 -14.87
CA GLU A 63 -2.56 -5.75 -13.87
C GLU A 63 -1.05 -5.42 -13.84
N TRP A 64 -0.62 -4.69 -14.87
CA TRP A 64 0.77 -4.44 -15.28
C TRP A 64 1.68 -3.75 -14.23
N ASN A 65 1.15 -3.06 -13.22
CA ASN A 65 1.99 -2.30 -12.27
C ASN A 65 2.58 -3.11 -11.10
N THR A 66 2.20 -4.38 -10.89
CA THR A 66 2.76 -5.22 -9.80
C THR A 66 3.81 -6.22 -10.28
N PHE A 67 3.94 -6.43 -11.59
CA PHE A 67 4.81 -7.48 -12.15
C PHE A 67 6.28 -7.07 -12.33
N VAL A 68 6.58 -5.78 -12.47
CA VAL A 68 7.95 -5.33 -12.79
C VAL A 68 8.90 -5.44 -11.59
N ARG A 69 8.41 -5.37 -10.35
CA ARG A 69 9.26 -5.48 -9.14
C ARG A 69 9.40 -6.90 -8.59
N GLY A 70 8.42 -7.78 -8.83
CA GLY A 70 8.46 -9.18 -8.37
C GLY A 70 9.35 -10.13 -9.18
N ARG A 71 9.87 -9.75 -10.36
CA ARG A 71 10.66 -10.63 -11.25
C ARG A 71 10.08 -12.05 -11.46
N GLY A 72 8.75 -12.21 -11.42
CA GLY A 72 8.09 -13.51 -11.55
C GLY A 72 8.15 -14.43 -10.33
N ARG A 73 8.44 -13.93 -9.12
CA ARG A 73 8.38 -14.70 -7.85
C ARG A 73 7.23 -14.30 -6.95
N TRP A 74 6.86 -15.18 -6.03
CA TRP A 74 5.93 -14.86 -4.94
C TRP A 74 6.56 -13.82 -4.00
N MET A 75 5.83 -12.75 -3.73
CA MET A 75 6.26 -11.64 -2.88
C MET A 75 6.00 -11.99 -1.42
N THR A 76 6.85 -11.48 -0.52
CA THR A 76 6.53 -11.51 0.91
C THR A 76 5.40 -10.54 1.24
N ALA A 77 4.83 -10.65 2.44
CA ALA A 77 3.87 -9.65 2.92
C ALA A 77 4.50 -8.24 2.97
N GLU A 78 5.78 -8.14 3.36
CA GLU A 78 6.52 -6.88 3.41
C GLU A 78 6.67 -6.24 2.04
N GLU A 79 7.12 -7.00 1.05
CA GLU A 79 7.27 -6.49 -0.31
C GLU A 79 5.92 -6.07 -0.91
N LEU A 80 4.85 -6.82 -0.64
CA LEU A 80 3.49 -6.47 -1.08
C LEU A 80 2.98 -5.20 -0.41
N ALA A 81 3.30 -5.00 0.87
CA ALA A 81 2.94 -3.80 1.62
C ALA A 81 3.73 -2.57 1.14
N GLU A 82 5.03 -2.70 0.90
CA GLU A 82 5.90 -1.63 0.41
C GLU A 82 5.42 -1.10 -0.95
N LEU A 83 5.09 -2.01 -1.88
CA LEU A 83 4.48 -1.63 -3.16
C LEU A 83 3.18 -0.85 -2.97
N GLY A 84 2.29 -1.33 -2.09
CA GLY A 84 1.04 -0.67 -1.80
C GLY A 84 1.25 0.73 -1.22
N LEU A 85 2.20 0.85 -0.30
CA LEU A 85 2.53 2.09 0.39
C LEU A 85 3.10 3.13 -0.58
N GLU A 86 4.08 2.76 -1.41
CA GLU A 86 4.67 3.63 -2.42
C GLU A 86 3.60 4.17 -3.38
N ASP A 87 2.72 3.30 -3.89
CA ASP A 87 1.64 3.67 -4.80
C ASP A 87 0.61 4.60 -4.14
N MET A 88 0.26 4.36 -2.87
CA MET A 88 -0.61 5.25 -2.10
C MET A 88 0.03 6.62 -1.87
N LEU A 89 1.29 6.67 -1.43
CA LEU A 89 2.02 7.92 -1.19
C LEU A 89 2.20 8.74 -2.46
N SER A 90 2.35 8.10 -3.63
CA SER A 90 2.43 8.81 -4.92
C SER A 90 1.15 9.58 -5.30
N ARG A 91 0.00 9.18 -4.71
CA ARG A 91 -1.33 9.80 -4.91
C ARG A 91 -1.75 10.67 -3.74
N MET A 92 -0.93 10.74 -2.69
CA MET A 92 -1.16 11.67 -1.60
C MET A 92 -1.19 13.08 -2.19
N PRO A 93 -2.11 13.96 -1.75
CA PRO A 93 -2.10 15.37 -2.11
C PRO A 93 -0.94 16.05 -1.35
N ILE A 94 0.29 15.75 -1.78
CA ILE A 94 1.46 16.54 -1.42
C ILE A 94 1.20 17.90 -2.06
N GLY A 95 1.10 18.97 -1.27
CA GLY A 95 0.77 20.30 -1.76
C GLY A 95 1.64 20.66 -2.97
N GLY A 96 1.07 20.51 -4.17
CA GLY A 96 1.73 20.82 -5.43
C GLY A 96 1.58 22.30 -5.69
N ASN A 97 2.70 23.00 -5.50
CA ASN A 97 2.97 24.41 -5.77
C ASN A 97 2.18 25.42 -4.91
N ALA A 98 2.81 25.89 -3.84
CA ALA A 98 2.81 27.34 -3.64
C ALA A 98 3.51 27.93 -4.88
N GLU A 99 2.72 28.29 -5.89
CA GLU A 99 3.18 29.17 -6.94
C GLU A 99 3.53 30.50 -6.25
N GLU A 100 4.83 30.78 -6.20
CA GLU A 100 5.35 32.12 -5.98
C GLU A 100 4.93 32.97 -7.19
N GLU A 101 3.78 33.65 -7.11
CA GLU A 101 3.47 34.85 -7.90
C GLU A 101 2.89 35.96 -7.00
#